data_AF-A0A7X8K352-F1
#
_entry.id   AF-A0A7X8K352-F1
#
_cell.length_a   1.000
_cell.length_b   1.000
_cell.length_c   1.000
_cell.angle_alpha   90.00
_cell.angle_beta   90.00
_cell.angle_gamma   90.00
#
_symmetry.space_group_name_H-M   'P 1'
#
loop_
_entity.id
_entity.type
_entity.pdbx_description
1 polymer ?
#
loop_
_entity_poly.entity_id
_entity_poly.type
_entity_poly.pdbx_seq_one_letter_code
_entity_poly.pdbx_strand_id
1 'polypeptide(L)'
;MIALVDRHRRGVIILGSLLLLIVIIIFSITVGPAGLTFREAFELIMAKIPGLKSLVDVSQYPVTHQTIVYQVRMPRVVLAALVGGALAAVGTTFQGLFKNPMADPYVIGVSSGA
;
A
#
# COMPACT_ATOMS: atom_id res chain seq x y z
N MET A 1 28.20 -19.35 11.58
CA MET A 1 26.96 -20.07 11.23
C MET A 1 25.68 -19.30 11.60
N ILE A 2 25.60 -18.70 12.81
CA ILE A 2 24.42 -17.92 13.28
C ILE A 2 24.11 -16.70 12.39
N ALA A 3 25.12 -15.94 11.96
CA ALA A 3 24.92 -14.74 11.12
C ALA A 3 24.37 -15.04 9.70
N LEU A 4 24.59 -16.24 9.16
CA LEU A 4 24.04 -16.63 7.84
C LEU A 4 22.56 -17.01 7.94
N VAL A 5 22.16 -17.64 9.04
CA VAL A 5 20.75 -17.99 9.34
C VAL A 5 19.92 -16.71 9.55
N ASP A 6 20.47 -15.72 10.25
CA ASP A 6 19.82 -14.42 10.44
C ASP A 6 19.66 -13.65 9.12
N ARG A 7 20.64 -13.74 8.21
CA ARG A 7 20.54 -13.10 6.89
C ARG A 7 19.41 -13.68 6.05
N HIS A 8 19.24 -15.00 6.07
CA HIS A 8 18.14 -15.68 5.38
C HIS A 8 16.79 -15.33 6.00
N ARG A 9 16.66 -15.33 7.33
CA ARG A 9 15.42 -14.96 8.02
C ARG A 9 15.00 -13.52 7.75
N ARG A 10 15.95 -12.57 7.78
CA ARG A 10 15.69 -11.16 7.44
C ARG A 10 15.24 -11.00 5.99
N GLY A 11 15.88 -11.70 5.06
CA GLY A 11 15.49 -11.71 3.65
C GLY A 11 14.05 -12.20 3.45
N VAL A 12 13.68 -13.30 4.09
CA VAL A 12 12.32 -13.85 4.03
C VAL A 12 11.28 -12.89 4.61
N ILE A 13 11.60 -12.23 5.73
CA ILE A 13 10.68 -11.24 6.35
C ILE A 13 10.46 -10.04 5.43
N ILE A 14 11.53 -9.49 4.83
CA ILE A 14 11.43 -8.35 3.91
C ILE A 14 10.66 -8.74 2.65
N LEU A 15 10.97 -9.90 2.06
CA LEU A 15 10.27 -10.37 0.88
C LEU A 15 8.78 -10.64 1.19
N GLY A 16 8.50 -11.23 2.35
CA GLY A 16 7.16 -11.49 2.85
C GLY A 16 6.35 -10.22 3.10
N SER A 17 6.94 -9.18 3.69
CA SER A 17 6.26 -7.91 3.93
C SER A 17 6.01 -7.13 2.65
N LEU A 18 6.93 -7.18 1.67
CA LEU A 18 6.71 -6.59 0.35
C LEU A 18 5.58 -7.30 -0.41
N LEU A 19 5.55 -8.63 -0.40
CA LEU A 19 4.45 -9.40 -0.98
C LEU A 19 3.12 -9.08 -0.30
N LEU A 20 3.11 -9.02 1.03
CA LEU A 20 1.93 -8.66 1.80
C LEU A 20 1.43 -7.25 1.45
N LEU A 21 2.33 -6.28 1.31
CA LEU A 21 2.00 -4.91 0.89
C LEU A 21 1.31 -4.90 -0.48
N ILE A 22 1.84 -5.65 -1.46
CA ILE A 22 1.23 -5.76 -2.80
C ILE A 22 -0.18 -6.36 -2.71
N VAL A 23 -0.36 -7.43 -1.93
CA VAL A 23 -1.68 -8.06 -1.73
C VAL A 23 -2.67 -7.08 -1.12
N ILE A 24 -2.24 -6.32 -0.10
CA ILE A 24 -3.08 -5.30 0.56
C ILE A 24 -3.43 -4.17 -0.41
N ILE A 25 -2.51 -3.70 -1.25
CA ILE A 25 -2.79 -2.67 -2.25
C ILE A 25 -3.88 -3.14 -3.21
N ILE A 26 -3.75 -4.36 -3.76
CA ILE A 26 -4.75 -4.92 -4.67
C ILE A 26 -6.10 -5.03 -3.97
N PHE A 27 -6.13 -5.60 -2.75
CA PHE A 27 -7.35 -5.75 -1.99
C PHE A 27 -7.99 -4.40 -1.63
N SER A 28 -7.19 -3.41 -1.23
CA SER A 28 -7.68 -2.08 -0.83
C SER A 28 -8.37 -1.33 -1.98
N ILE A 29 -7.92 -1.50 -3.22
CA ILE A 29 -8.58 -0.90 -4.38
C ILE A 29 -9.94 -1.58 -4.66
N THR A 30 -10.09 -2.87 -4.34
CA THR A 30 -11.33 -3.63 -4.58
C THR A 30 -12.45 -3.27 -3.61
N VAL A 31 -12.12 -2.94 -2.36
CA VAL A 31 -13.12 -2.62 -1.32
C VAL A 31 -13.61 -1.17 -1.46
N GLY A 32 -14.92 -0.99 -1.61
CA GLY A 32 -15.52 0.34 -1.50
C GLY A 32 -17.02 0.39 -1.77
N PRO A 33 -17.66 1.54 -1.47
CA PRO A 33 -19.12 1.66 -1.39
C PRO A 33 -19.84 1.70 -2.75
N ALA A 34 -19.09 1.72 -3.86
CA ALA A 34 -19.63 1.95 -5.20
C ALA A 34 -20.39 0.75 -5.81
N GLY A 35 -20.72 -0.29 -5.03
CA GLY A 35 -21.40 -1.49 -5.53
C GLY A 35 -20.59 -2.33 -6.53
N LEU A 36 -19.28 -2.06 -6.66
CA LEU A 36 -18.38 -2.80 -7.55
C LEU A 36 -18.10 -4.21 -7.03
N THR A 37 -18.26 -5.19 -7.90
CA THR A 37 -17.87 -6.57 -7.61
C THR A 37 -16.35 -6.68 -7.62
N PHE A 38 -15.79 -7.57 -6.80
CA PHE A 38 -14.33 -7.81 -6.72
C PHE A 38 -13.67 -8.02 -8.09
N ARG A 39 -14.36 -8.76 -8.98
CA ARG A 39 -13.91 -9.07 -10.34
C ARG A 39 -13.78 -7.83 -11.22
N GLU A 40 -14.76 -6.93 -11.17
CA GLU A 40 -14.81 -5.71 -11.99
C GLU A 40 -13.67 -4.75 -11.60
N ALA A 41 -13.44 -4.59 -10.29
CA ALA A 41 -12.34 -3.78 -9.78
C ALA A 41 -10.98 -4.36 -10.19
N PHE A 42 -10.81 -5.68 -10.17
CA PHE A 42 -9.58 -6.34 -10.59
C PHE A 42 -9.32 -6.20 -12.10
N GLU A 43 -10.36 -6.39 -12.93
CA GLU A 43 -10.28 -6.19 -14.38
C GLU A 43 -9.92 -4.72 -14.72
N LEU A 44 -10.50 -3.74 -14.01
CA LEU A 44 -10.14 -2.33 -14.14
C LEU A 44 -8.66 -2.06 -13.80
N ILE A 45 -8.14 -2.65 -12.72
CA ILE A 45 -6.72 -2.50 -12.37
C ILE A 45 -5.82 -3.11 -13.46
N MET A 46 -6.12 -4.33 -13.91
CA MET A 46 -5.36 -5.04 -14.94
C MET A 46 -5.33 -4.28 -16.26
N ALA A 47 -6.42 -3.65 -16.66
CA ALA A 47 -6.49 -2.90 -17.90
C ALA A 47 -5.68 -1.59 -17.89
N LYS A 48 -5.23 -1.10 -16.73
CA LYS A 48 -4.32 0.06 -16.67
C LYS A 48 -2.87 -0.34 -16.95
N ILE A 49 -2.52 -1.62 -16.84
CA ILE A 49 -1.15 -2.12 -17.05
C ILE A 49 -0.82 -2.08 -18.55
N PRO A 50 0.22 -1.36 -19.00
CA PRO A 50 0.49 -1.07 -20.42
C PRO A 50 0.84 -2.28 -21.32
N GLY A 51 0.70 -3.52 -20.85
CA GLY A 51 0.81 -4.76 -21.65
C GLY A 51 -0.45 -5.64 -21.65
N LEU A 52 -1.42 -5.39 -20.77
CA LEU A 52 -2.63 -6.22 -20.60
C LEU A 52 -3.90 -5.55 -21.12
N LYS A 53 -3.81 -4.29 -21.57
CA LYS A 53 -4.91 -3.51 -22.18
C LYS A 53 -5.66 -4.26 -23.30
N SER A 54 -4.97 -5.12 -24.05
CA SER A 54 -5.55 -5.82 -25.19
C SER A 54 -6.35 -7.08 -24.81
N LEU A 55 -6.25 -7.56 -23.56
CA LEU A 55 -6.88 -8.79 -23.09
C LEU A 55 -8.13 -8.56 -22.23
N VAL A 56 -8.38 -7.31 -21.84
CA VAL A 56 -9.49 -6.94 -20.95
C VAL A 56 -10.25 -5.77 -21.56
N ASP A 57 -11.44 -6.06 -22.10
CA ASP A 57 -12.31 -5.03 -22.64
C ASP A 57 -13.09 -4.35 -21.52
N VAL A 58 -12.67 -3.14 -21.17
CA VAL A 58 -13.22 -2.34 -20.07
C VAL A 58 -14.39 -1.46 -20.53
N SER A 59 -14.67 -1.43 -21.84
CA SER A 59 -15.69 -0.55 -22.43
C SER A 59 -17.11 -0.88 -21.97
N GLN A 60 -17.34 -2.11 -21.50
CA GLN A 60 -18.59 -2.57 -20.90
C GLN A 60 -18.92 -1.93 -19.53
N TYR A 61 -17.93 -1.37 -18.83
CA TYR A 61 -18.13 -0.80 -17.50
C TYR A 61 -18.51 0.68 -17.54
N PRO A 62 -19.47 1.13 -16.69
CA PRO A 62 -19.86 2.52 -16.60
C PRO A 62 -18.67 3.45 -16.37
N VAL A 63 -18.63 4.60 -17.05
CA VAL A 63 -17.57 5.60 -16.91
C VAL A 63 -17.40 6.03 -15.44
N THR A 64 -18.49 6.08 -14.67
CA THR A 64 -18.48 6.37 -13.22
C THR A 64 -17.61 5.37 -12.44
N HIS A 65 -17.70 4.07 -12.75
CA HIS A 65 -16.90 3.03 -12.10
C HIS A 65 -15.42 3.18 -12.41
N GLN A 66 -15.08 3.49 -13.68
CA GLN A 66 -13.71 3.74 -14.10
C GLN A 66 -13.12 4.95 -13.37
N THR A 67 -13.88 6.05 -13.29
CA THR A 67 -13.47 7.27 -12.58
C THR A 67 -13.25 7.02 -11.10
N ILE A 68 -14.16 6.30 -10.43
CA ILE A 68 -14.00 5.99 -8.99
C ILE A 68 -12.72 5.19 -8.75
N VAL A 69 -12.44 4.15 -9.54
CA VAL A 69 -11.24 3.31 -9.34
C VAL A 69 -9.97 4.12 -9.63
N TYR A 70 -9.91 4.83 -10.75
CA TYR A 70 -8.67 5.49 -11.20
C TYR A 70 -8.41 6.85 -10.55
N GLN A 71 -9.43 7.67 -10.34
CA GLN A 71 -9.27 9.03 -9.85
C GLN A 71 -9.50 9.16 -8.35
N VAL A 72 -10.13 8.17 -7.70
CA VAL A 72 -10.41 8.24 -6.25
C VAL A 72 -9.67 7.15 -5.48
N ARG A 73 -9.84 5.87 -5.84
CA ARG A 73 -9.28 4.76 -5.06
C ARG A 73 -7.76 4.62 -5.24
N MET A 74 -7.30 4.55 -6.49
CA MET A 74 -5.86 4.46 -6.81
C MET A 74 -5.01 5.52 -6.10
N PRO A 75 -5.29 6.84 -6.23
CA PRO A 75 -4.48 7.85 -5.55
C PRO A 75 -4.55 7.73 -4.02
N ARG A 76 -5.71 7.40 -3.45
CA ARG A 76 -5.86 7.19 -2.00
C ARG A 76 -4.99 6.04 -1.48
N VAL A 77 -4.94 4.92 -2.20
CA VAL A 77 -4.13 3.75 -1.79
C VAL A 77 -2.64 4.06 -1.88
N VAL A 78 -2.21 4.76 -2.93
CA VAL A 78 -0.82 5.24 -3.07
C VAL A 78 -0.45 6.18 -1.93
N LEU A 79 -1.31 7.16 -1.63
CA LEU A 79 -1.10 8.06 -0.50
C LEU A 79 -1.02 7.32 0.84
N ALA A 80 -1.91 6.34 1.08
CA ALA A 80 -1.89 5.55 2.31
C ALA A 80 -0.57 4.77 2.48
N ALA A 81 -0.06 4.17 1.40
CA ALA A 81 1.22 3.46 1.41
C ALA A 81 2.40 4.40 1.69
N LEU A 82 2.41 5.58 1.06
CA LEU A 82 3.45 6.59 1.27
C LEU A 82 3.43 7.14 2.71
N VAL A 83 2.26 7.52 3.21
CA VAL A 83 2.08 8.04 4.57
C VAL A 83 2.46 6.98 5.60
N GLY A 84 1.99 5.74 5.44
CA GLY A 84 2.35 4.63 6.33
C GLY A 84 3.87 4.35 6.34
N GLY A 85 4.51 4.38 5.16
CA GLY A 85 5.96 4.24 5.05
C GLY A 85 6.73 5.38 5.72
N ALA A 86 6.29 6.61 5.54
CA ALA A 86 6.89 7.79 6.18
C ALA A 86 6.77 7.71 7.72
N LEU A 87 5.58 7.37 8.25
CA LEU A 87 5.37 7.20 9.68
C LEU A 87 6.23 6.07 10.27
N ALA A 88 6.34 4.94 9.57
CA ALA A 88 7.19 3.84 10.01
C ALA A 88 8.68 4.22 10.05
N ALA A 89 9.17 4.98 9.06
CA ALA A 89 10.54 5.46 9.01
C ALA A 89 10.85 6.45 10.14
N VAL A 90 9.96 7.42 10.37
CA VAL A 90 10.09 8.37 11.48
C VAL A 90 10.05 7.64 12.82
N GLY A 91 9.07 6.77 13.06
CA GLY A 91 8.96 6.00 14.30
C GLY A 91 10.22 5.18 14.60
N THR A 92 10.75 4.47 13.60
CA THR A 92 11.98 3.68 13.74
C THR A 92 13.20 4.56 14.06
N THR A 93 13.30 5.73 13.43
CA THR A 93 14.40 6.68 13.68
C THR A 93 14.33 7.25 15.10
N PHE A 94 13.14 7.58 15.58
CA PHE A 94 12.91 8.07 16.95
C PHE A 94 13.24 7.02 17.99
N GLN A 95 12.76 5.79 17.79
CA GLN A 95 13.08 4.66 18.67
C GLN A 95 14.60 4.41 18.74
N GLY A 96 15.30 4.55 17.60
CA GLY A 96 16.76 4.45 17.53
C GLY A 96 17.50 5.59 18.24
N LEU A 97 17.05 6.83 18.07
CA LEU A 97 17.66 8.02 18.68
C LEU A 97 17.57 8.00 20.21
N PHE A 98 16.37 7.72 20.74
CA PHE A 98 16.14 7.65 22.18
C PHE A 98 16.54 6.30 22.78
N LYS A 99 16.92 5.32 21.95
CA LYS A 99 17.15 3.94 22.35
C LYS A 99 16.00 3.38 23.21
N ASN A 100 14.78 3.83 22.92
CA ASN A 100 13.58 3.48 23.65
C ASN A 100 12.51 3.00 22.65
N PRO A 101 12.14 1.70 22.68
CA PRO A 101 11.16 1.15 21.75
C PRO A 101 9.74 1.73 21.93
N MET A 102 9.48 2.45 23.03
CA MET A 102 8.21 3.11 23.30
C MET A 102 8.20 4.60 22.89
N ALA A 103 9.29 5.11 22.31
CA ALA A 103 9.36 6.50 21.86
C ALA A 103 8.49 6.70 20.61
N ASP A 104 7.55 7.64 20.69
CA ASP A 104 6.66 8.01 19.60
C ASP A 104 6.99 9.45 19.11
N PRO A 105 7.23 9.69 17.81
CA PRO A 105 7.42 11.03 17.26
C PRO A 105 6.31 12.04 17.57
N TYR A 106 5.09 11.61 17.92
CA TYR A 106 4.02 12.52 18.37
C TYR A 106 4.37 13.26 19.68
N VAL A 107 5.30 12.75 20.49
CA VAL A 107 5.66 13.31 21.81
C VAL A 107 6.39 14.66 21.73
N ILE A 108 7.07 14.95 20.61
CA ILE A 108 7.82 16.21 20.42
C ILE A 108 7.01 17.31 19.71
N GLY A 109 5.69 17.13 19.55
CA GLY A 109 4.78 18.19 19.10
C GLY A 109 4.83 18.54 17.60
N VAL A 110 5.48 17.73 16.77
CA VAL A 110 5.52 17.96 15.30
C VAL A 110 4.12 17.92 14.69
N SER A 111 3.21 17.10 15.23
CA SER A 111 1.81 17.06 14.80
C SER A 111 0.99 18.26 15.26
N SER A 112 1.43 18.99 16.30
CA SER A 112 0.72 20.17 16.81
C SER A 112 0.95 21.41 15.94
N GLY A 113 1.97 21.37 15.09
CA GLY A 113 2.32 22.44 14.15
C GLY A 113 1.96 22.15 12.68
N ALA A 114 1.45 20.95 12.36
CA ALA A 114 0.98 20.54 11.03
C ALA A 114 -0.52 20.82 10.86
#